data_AF-A0A4Y2D143-F1
#
_entry.id   AF-A0A4Y2D143-F1
#
_cell.length_a   1.000
_cell.length_b   1.000
_cell.length_c   1.000
_cell.angle_alpha   90.00
_cell.angle_beta   90.00
_cell.angle_gamma   90.00
#
_symmetry.space_group_name_H-M   'P 1'
#
loop_
_entity.id
_entity.type
_entity.pdbx_description
1 polymer ?
#
loop_
_entity_poly.entity_id
_entity_poly.type
_entity_poly.pdbx_seq_one_letter_code
_entity_poly.pdbx_strand_id
1 'polypeptide(L)'
;MVLARRGNEQKNSKKRIQELEEKRVEERELEGKRNSRKSPNNWQRNQQLLHKFESNENINLYLVSFERQASRIAIPKELWVSHLVGLLALEITHIMARESEEQANV
;
A
#
# COMPACT_ATOMS: atom_id res chain seq x y z
N MET A 1 57.34 -17.65 11.76
CA MET A 1 56.53 -16.67 10.98
C MET A 1 55.13 -17.17 10.55
N VAL A 2 54.80 -18.47 10.65
CA VAL A 2 53.53 -19.03 10.13
C VAL A 2 52.33 -18.81 11.07
N LEU A 3 52.54 -18.79 12.39
CA LEU A 3 51.46 -18.66 13.38
C LEU A 3 50.75 -17.28 13.35
N ALA A 4 51.49 -16.21 13.06
CA ALA A 4 50.93 -14.86 12.97
C ALA A 4 50.01 -14.68 11.75
N ARG A 5 50.29 -15.36 10.63
CA ARG A 5 49.47 -15.34 9.42
C ARG A 5 48.10 -15.99 9.64
N ARG A 6 48.09 -17.14 10.32
CA ARG A 6 46.88 -17.90 10.67
C ARG A 6 45.94 -17.12 11.61
N GLY A 7 46.49 -16.38 12.57
CA GLY A 7 45.72 -15.52 13.47
C GLY A 7 45.07 -14.33 12.75
N ASN A 8 45.75 -13.75 11.76
CA ASN A 8 45.22 -12.63 10.97
C ASN A 8 44.08 -13.07 10.04
N GLU A 9 44.19 -14.25 9.42
CA GLU A 9 43.13 -14.83 8.59
C GLU A 9 41.87 -15.19 9.40
N GLN A 10 42.04 -15.75 10.61
CA GLN A 10 40.94 -15.98 11.53
C GLN A 10 40.27 -14.69 11.99
N LYS A 11 41.06 -13.62 12.22
CA LYS A 11 40.51 -12.32 12.61
C LYS A 11 39.74 -11.67 11.45
N ASN A 12 40.23 -11.81 10.22
CA ASN A 12 39.58 -11.26 9.04
C ASN A 12 38.28 -12.01 8.68
N SER A 13 38.27 -13.33 8.79
CA SER A 13 37.07 -14.15 8.58
C SER A 13 35.97 -13.83 9.60
N LYS A 14 36.32 -13.65 10.87
CA LYS A 14 35.36 -13.22 11.90
C LYS A 14 34.74 -11.85 11.60
N LYS A 15 35.56 -10.88 11.16
CA LYS A 15 35.06 -9.55 10.76
C LYS A 15 34.09 -9.62 9.58
N ARG A 16 34.39 -10.43 8.56
CA ARG A 16 33.50 -10.62 7.41
C ARG A 16 32.15 -11.21 7.80
N ILE A 17 32.15 -12.17 8.73
CA ILE A 17 30.91 -12.79 9.23
C ILE A 17 30.06 -11.75 9.97
N GLN A 18 30.68 -10.95 10.84
CA GLN A 18 30.00 -9.90 11.59
C GLN A 18 29.36 -8.86 10.65
N GLU A 19 30.11 -8.37 9.66
CA GLU A 19 29.60 -7.41 8.68
C GLU A 19 28.40 -7.97 7.87
N LEU A 20 28.47 -9.26 7.50
CA LEU A 20 27.35 -9.94 6.84
C LEU A 20 26.13 -10.08 7.74
N GLU A 21 26.34 -10.33 9.04
CA GLU A 21 25.26 -10.45 10.01
C GLU A 21 24.59 -9.10 10.27
N GLU A 22 25.38 -8.02 10.40
CA GLU A 22 24.90 -6.64 10.50
C GLU A 22 24.04 -6.26 9.28
N LYS A 23 24.51 -6.54 8.06
CA LYS A 23 23.75 -6.33 6.82
C LYS A 23 22.45 -7.12 6.77
N ARG A 24 22.43 -8.37 7.24
CA ARG A 24 21.22 -9.22 7.30
C ARG A 24 20.20 -8.75 8.34
N VAL A 25 20.65 -8.09 9.41
CA VAL A 25 19.77 -7.49 10.41
C VAL A 25 19.15 -6.21 9.85
N GLU A 26 19.96 -5.36 9.22
CA GLU A 26 19.48 -4.14 8.56
C GLU A 26 18.46 -4.44 7.46
N GLU A 27 18.71 -5.44 6.61
CA GLU A 27 17.79 -5.88 5.57
C GLU A 27 16.45 -6.35 6.16
N ARG A 28 16.48 -7.17 7.22
CA ARG A 28 15.26 -7.62 7.92
C ARG A 28 14.49 -6.46 8.57
N GLU A 29 15.18 -5.44 9.09
CA GLU A 29 14.53 -4.26 9.65
C GLU A 29 13.87 -3.41 8.56
N LEU A 30 14.55 -3.27 7.40
CA LEU A 30 14.00 -2.59 6.23
C LEU A 30 12.78 -3.34 5.66
N GLU A 31 12.81 -4.67 5.63
CA GLU A 31 11.65 -5.51 5.26
C GLU A 31 10.50 -5.39 6.26
N GLY A 32 10.79 -5.39 7.56
CA GLY A 32 9.80 -5.15 8.61
C GLY A 32 9.10 -3.78 8.46
N LYS A 33 9.87 -2.73 8.15
CA LYS A 33 9.32 -1.39 7.83
C LYS A 33 8.50 -1.39 6.54
N ARG A 34 8.92 -2.11 5.51
CA ARG A 34 8.16 -2.28 4.25
C ARG A 34 6.84 -3.00 4.48
N ASN A 35 6.82 -4.03 5.31
CA ASN A 35 5.61 -4.79 5.62
C ASN A 35 4.65 -4.03 6.56
N SER A 36 5.18 -3.21 7.48
CA SER A 36 4.37 -2.31 8.32
C SER A 36 3.55 -1.30 7.49
N ARG A 37 4.11 -0.77 6.38
CA ARG A 37 3.37 0.10 5.44
C ARG A 37 2.22 -0.61 4.71
N LYS A 38 2.26 -1.94 4.63
CA LYS A 38 1.20 -2.80 4.05
C LYS A 38 0.16 -3.24 5.09
N SER A 39 0.25 -2.76 6.33
CA SER A 39 -0.70 -3.13 7.38
C SER A 39 -2.14 -2.78 6.97
N PRO A 40 -3.10 -3.71 7.11
CA PRO A 40 -4.53 -3.46 6.87
C PRO A 40 -5.08 -2.26 7.64
N ASN A 41 -4.43 -1.86 8.73
CA ASN A 41 -4.74 -0.68 9.54
C ASN A 41 -4.50 0.66 8.81
N ASN A 42 -4.00 0.63 7.57
CA ASN A 42 -3.89 1.80 6.70
C ASN A 42 -5.25 2.15 6.05
N TRP A 43 -6.13 1.17 5.86
CA TRP A 43 -7.44 1.37 5.21
C TRP A 43 -8.29 2.44 5.89
N GLN A 44 -8.53 2.30 7.20
CA GLN A 44 -9.39 3.21 7.96
C GLN A 44 -8.80 4.63 7.98
N ARG A 45 -7.48 4.74 8.06
CA ARG A 45 -6.78 6.02 7.97
C ARG A 45 -6.93 6.65 6.59
N ASN A 46 -6.75 5.86 5.52
CA ASN A 46 -6.92 6.33 4.15
C ASN A 46 -8.36 6.77 3.89
N GLN A 47 -9.36 6.04 4.39
CA GLN A 47 -10.77 6.43 4.26
C GLN A 47 -11.10 7.77 4.94
N GLN A 48 -10.38 8.16 5.99
CA GLN A 48 -10.54 9.48 6.62
C GLN A 48 -9.90 10.60 5.77
N LEU A 49 -8.94 10.27 4.92
CA LEU A 49 -8.21 11.22 4.07
C LEU A 49 -8.79 11.33 2.65
N LEU A 50 -9.56 10.32 2.24
CA LEU A 50 -10.20 10.27 0.92
C LEU A 50 -11.63 10.77 1.00
N HIS A 51 -12.00 11.57 0.00
CA HIS A 51 -13.37 12.06 -0.15
C HIS A 51 -14.33 10.90 -0.45
N LYS A 52 -15.50 10.90 0.21
CA LYS A 52 -16.57 9.94 -0.05
C LYS A 52 -17.42 10.42 -1.21
N PHE A 53 -17.90 9.49 -2.03
CA PHE A 53 -18.78 9.86 -3.12
C PHE A 53 -20.18 10.19 -2.59
N GLU A 54 -20.71 11.33 -2.99
CA GLU A 54 -22.08 11.75 -2.71
C GLU A 54 -22.95 11.58 -3.97
N SER A 55 -24.23 11.22 -3.81
CA SER A 55 -25.11 10.88 -4.94
C SER A 55 -25.41 12.05 -5.89
N ASN A 56 -25.15 13.29 -5.46
CA ASN A 56 -25.27 14.50 -6.27
C ASN A 56 -23.97 14.87 -7.03
N GLU A 57 -22.88 14.13 -6.84
CA GLU A 57 -21.60 14.39 -7.50
C GLU A 57 -21.51 13.75 -8.89
N ASN A 58 -20.76 14.39 -9.78
CA ASN A 58 -20.44 13.80 -11.07
C ASN A 58 -19.38 12.69 -10.89
N ILE A 59 -19.75 11.44 -11.21
CA ILE A 59 -18.88 10.28 -11.03
C ILE A 59 -17.54 10.40 -11.79
N ASN A 60 -17.53 10.97 -13.00
CA ASN A 60 -16.30 11.12 -13.77
C ASN A 60 -15.33 12.07 -13.08
N LEU A 61 -15.84 13.18 -12.54
CA LEU A 61 -15.03 14.15 -11.79
C LEU A 61 -14.55 13.58 -10.45
N TYR A 62 -15.39 12.79 -9.79
CA TYR A 62 -15.02 12.09 -8.56
C TYR A 62 -13.85 11.13 -8.79
N LEU A 63 -13.89 10.30 -9.83
CA LEU A 63 -12.82 9.35 -10.15
C LEU A 63 -11.47 10.06 -10.38
N VAL A 64 -11.46 11.15 -11.16
CA VAL A 64 -10.24 11.96 -11.37
C VAL A 64 -9.71 12.53 -10.04
N SER A 65 -10.62 12.97 -9.17
CA SER A 65 -10.25 13.50 -7.85
C SER A 65 -9.71 12.41 -6.93
N PHE A 66 -10.30 11.21 -6.97
CA PHE A 66 -9.84 10.04 -6.24
C PHE A 66 -8.42 9.65 -6.64
N GLU A 67 -8.12 9.55 -7.94
CA GLU A 67 -6.77 9.19 -8.43
C GLU A 67 -5.71 10.19 -7.93
N ARG A 68 -6.03 11.49 -7.96
CA ARG A 68 -5.12 12.53 -7.44
C ARG A 68 -4.92 12.40 -5.95
N GLN A 69 -5.97 12.14 -5.17
CA GLN A 69 -5.86 11.98 -3.72
C GLN A 69 -5.06 10.72 -3.38
N ALA A 70 -5.42 9.56 -3.95
CA ALA A 70 -4.74 8.30 -3.75
C ALA A 70 -3.24 8.37 -4.10
N SER A 71 -2.91 9.09 -5.18
CA SER A 71 -1.52 9.37 -5.56
C SER A 71 -0.81 10.26 -4.54
N ARG A 72 -1.44 11.35 -4.07
CA ARG A 72 -0.86 12.27 -3.07
C ARG A 72 -0.57 11.61 -1.72
N ILE A 73 -1.45 10.74 -1.25
CA ILE A 73 -1.23 9.98 -0.01
C ILE A 73 -0.52 8.64 -0.23
N ALA A 74 0.05 8.44 -1.43
CA ALA A 74 0.90 7.30 -1.79
C ALA A 74 0.25 5.93 -1.54
N ILE A 75 -1.05 5.79 -1.84
CA ILE A 75 -1.72 4.48 -1.82
C ILE A 75 -1.16 3.62 -2.95
N PRO A 76 -0.71 2.39 -2.69
CA PRO A 76 -0.32 1.43 -3.73
C PRO A 76 -1.43 1.21 -4.76
N LYS A 77 -1.11 1.22 -6.06
CA LYS A 77 -2.11 1.11 -7.14
C LYS A 77 -2.96 -0.16 -7.04
N GLU A 78 -2.39 -1.24 -6.53
CA GLU A 78 -3.06 -2.53 -6.34
C GLU A 78 -4.23 -2.42 -5.34
N LEU A 79 -4.20 -1.41 -4.47
CA LEU A 79 -5.24 -1.16 -3.47
C LEU A 79 -6.28 -0.14 -3.93
N TRP A 80 -6.08 0.54 -5.07
CA TRP A 80 -6.98 1.63 -5.50
C TRP A 80 -8.40 1.16 -5.70
N VAL A 81 -8.60 0.01 -6.37
CA VAL A 81 -9.95 -0.55 -6.60
C VAL A 81 -10.65 -0.86 -5.29
N SER A 82 -9.94 -1.51 -4.34
CA SER A 82 -10.51 -1.79 -3.03
C SER A 82 -10.91 -0.50 -2.30
N HIS A 83 -10.07 0.55 -2.36
CA HIS A 83 -10.32 1.87 -1.74
C HIS A 83 -11.50 2.59 -2.35
N LEU A 84 -11.59 2.57 -3.67
CA LEU A 84 -12.69 3.16 -4.40
C LEU A 84 -14.02 2.50 -4.01
N VAL A 85 -14.10 1.17 -4.05
CA VAL A 85 -15.35 0.44 -3.73
C VAL A 85 -15.85 0.74 -2.32
N GLY A 86 -14.96 0.93 -1.34
CA GLY A 86 -15.37 1.29 0.02
C GLY A 86 -15.77 2.75 0.23
N LEU A 87 -15.52 3.63 -0.75
CA LEU A 87 -15.85 5.07 -0.71
C LEU A 87 -17.05 5.44 -1.57
N LEU A 88 -17.31 4.64 -2.60
CA LEU A 88 -18.56 4.70 -3.35
C LEU A 88 -19.67 4.29 -2.38
N ALA A 89 -20.54 5.23 -2.00
CA ALA A 89 -21.67 4.94 -1.15
C ALA A 89 -22.44 3.73 -1.68
N LEU A 90 -22.96 2.90 -0.78
CA LEU A 90 -23.82 1.75 -1.12
C LEU A 90 -25.01 2.16 -2.02
N GLU A 91 -25.32 3.45 -2.11
CA GLU A 91 -26.32 4.01 -3.03
C GLU A 91 -25.99 3.83 -4.52
N ILE A 92 -24.73 3.72 -4.96
CA ILE A 92 -24.44 3.46 -6.39
C ILE A 92 -24.94 2.07 -6.81
N THR A 93 -24.94 1.09 -5.90
CA THR A 93 -25.58 -0.22 -6.11
C THR A 93 -27.08 -0.07 -6.39
N HIS A 94 -27.76 0.89 -5.75
CA HIS A 94 -29.18 1.16 -6.01
C HIS A 94 -29.41 1.91 -7.33
N ILE A 95 -28.48 2.79 -7.73
CA ILE A 95 -28.55 3.50 -9.01
C ILE A 95 -28.32 2.54 -10.18
N MET A 96 -27.31 1.67 -10.13
CA MET A 96 -27.08 0.64 -11.16
C MET A 96 -28.18 -0.42 -11.23
N ALA A 97 -28.84 -0.73 -10.10
CA ALA A 97 -30.01 -1.61 -10.11
C ALA A 97 -31.25 -0.95 -10.77
N ARG A 98 -31.36 0.38 -10.71
CA ARG A 98 -32.50 1.15 -11.24
C ARG A 98 -32.43 1.49 -12.72
N GLU A 99 -31.23 1.65 -13.30
CA GLU A 99 -31.09 1.85 -14.76
C GLU A 99 -31.70 0.70 -15.59
N SER A 100 -31.85 -0.50 -15.00
CA SER A 100 -32.53 -1.64 -15.64
C SER A 100 -34.06 -1.54 -15.66
N GLU A 101 -34.68 -0.76 -14.78
CA GLU A 101 -36.15 -0.68 -14.69
C GLU A 101 -36.72 0.41 -15.62
N GLU A 102 -35.95 1.46 -15.92
CA GLU A 102 -36.39 2.58 -16.77
C GLU A 102 -36.35 2.28 -18.28
N GLN A 103 -35.72 1.18 -18.71
CA GLN A 103 -35.77 0.71 -20.10
C GLN A 103 -36.90 -0.31 -20.38
N ALA A 104 -37.71 -0.66 -19.38
CA ALA A 104 -38.76 -1.68 -19.50
C ALA A 104 -40.19 -1.10 -19.71
N ASN A 105 -40.33 0.20 -19.97
CA ASN A 105 -41.63 0.82 -20.23
C ASN A 105 -41.59 1.81 -21.41
N VAL A 106 -41.36 1.29 -22.62
CA VAL A 106 -41.76 1.91 -23.91
C VAL A 106 -42.22 0.84 -24.87
#